data_AF-A0A7G8YMF5-F1
#
_entry.id   AF-A0A7G8YMF5-F1
#
_cell.length_a   1.000
_cell.length_b   1.000
_cell.length_c   1.000
_cell.angle_alpha   90.00
_cell.angle_beta   90.00
_cell.angle_gamma   90.00
#
_symmetry.space_group_name_H-M   'P 1'
#
loop_
_entity.id
_entity.type
_entity.pdbx_description
1 polymer ?
#
loop_
_entity_poly.entity_id
_entity_poly.type
_entity_poly.pdbx_seq_one_letter_code
_entity_poly.pdbx_strand_id
1 'polypeptide(L)'
;MWKKINELRDPFNDAVNYRSRIEKEFFNKLFLRTDELDRLLAPSIYYLMGEKGAGKTAYATYLENNKYDKNYCKTITLTDTQYKRFIALKKNGKLHYSDYANIWRSILLSATSQVIIDKSRGIFQLLSGKFKEVEEALRKWNKSSLNPEIDSALESLKSLTADGELGVEPLKVSTSGKLEWTSKTEEIKHHLLENETNLKEAIGSLSLSHNHIVFIDGIDFRPSSVSYREYMDCIRGLGEAAWQLNTEFFNGIRDSKGRIK
;
A
#
# COMPACT_ATOMS: atom_id res chain seq x y z
N MET A 1 35.41 25.17 -8.83
CA MET A 1 34.86 25.84 -10.04
C MET A 1 33.46 26.33 -9.67
N TRP A 2 33.23 27.64 -9.67
CA TRP A 2 31.94 28.22 -9.33
C TRP A 2 30.99 28.06 -10.53
N LYS A 3 29.76 27.62 -10.30
CA LYS A 3 28.74 27.54 -11.34
C LYS A 3 28.26 28.95 -11.70
N LYS A 4 27.93 29.17 -12.98
CA LYS A 4 27.26 30.41 -13.38
C LYS A 4 25.83 30.41 -12.85
N ILE A 5 25.27 31.60 -12.60
CA ILE A 5 23.90 31.74 -12.06
C ILE A 5 22.86 31.04 -12.96
N ASN A 6 23.02 31.11 -14.29
CA ASN A 6 22.15 30.45 -15.25
C ASN A 6 22.32 28.91 -15.32
N GLU A 7 23.33 28.36 -14.65
CA GLU A 7 23.55 26.92 -14.50
C GLU A 7 23.05 26.41 -13.13
N LEU A 8 22.54 27.32 -12.28
CA LEU A 8 21.85 26.96 -11.06
C LEU A 8 20.48 26.38 -11.41
N ARG A 9 20.12 25.36 -10.66
CA ARG A 9 18.85 24.67 -10.80
C ARG A 9 18.13 24.73 -9.47
N ASP A 10 16.88 25.17 -9.50
CA ASP A 10 16.08 25.22 -8.30
C ASP A 10 15.67 23.81 -7.85
N PRO A 11 15.76 23.51 -6.55
CA PRO A 11 15.23 22.27 -6.00
C PRO A 11 13.70 22.25 -6.07
N PHE A 12 13.14 21.06 -6.29
CA PHE A 12 11.73 20.83 -6.06
C PHE A 12 11.39 20.93 -4.57
N ASN A 13 10.24 21.54 -4.29
CA ASN A 13 9.67 21.63 -2.94
C ASN A 13 9.21 20.26 -2.42
N ASP A 14 8.64 19.43 -3.29
CA ASP A 14 8.20 18.08 -2.94
C ASP A 14 9.22 17.05 -3.41
N ALA A 15 9.69 16.25 -2.46
CA ALA A 15 10.71 15.26 -2.69
C ALA A 15 10.24 14.11 -3.60
N VAL A 16 8.94 13.86 -3.76
CA VAL A 16 8.42 12.85 -4.70
C VAL A 16 8.89 13.09 -6.14
N ASN A 17 9.12 14.36 -6.51
CA ASN A 17 9.58 14.72 -7.86
C ASN A 17 11.01 14.23 -8.16
N TYR A 18 11.78 13.87 -7.12
CA TYR A 18 13.14 13.34 -7.31
C TYR A 18 13.22 11.84 -7.64
N ARG A 19 12.08 11.15 -7.78
CA ARG A 19 12.05 9.71 -8.11
C ARG A 19 12.47 9.40 -9.55
N SER A 20 12.45 10.38 -10.45
CA SER A 20 12.87 10.19 -11.84
C SER A 20 14.37 9.93 -11.94
N ARG A 21 14.81 9.19 -12.97
CA ARG A 21 16.22 8.85 -13.17
C ARG A 21 17.11 10.09 -13.29
N ILE A 22 16.63 11.12 -13.98
CA ILE A 22 17.35 12.39 -14.18
C ILE A 22 17.45 13.14 -12.85
N GLU A 23 16.37 13.12 -12.07
CA GLU A 23 16.28 13.89 -10.83
C GLU A 23 17.04 13.29 -9.66
N LYS A 24 17.21 11.97 -9.68
CA LYS A 24 17.95 11.24 -8.66
C LYS A 24 19.39 11.77 -8.47
N GLU A 25 20.10 12.03 -9.56
CA GLU A 25 21.50 12.50 -9.47
C GLU A 25 21.60 13.89 -8.85
N PHE A 26 20.64 14.77 -9.17
CA PHE A 26 20.57 16.09 -8.59
C PHE A 26 20.20 16.00 -7.10
N PHE A 27 19.21 15.18 -6.76
CA PHE A 27 18.79 14.99 -5.37
C PHE A 27 19.90 14.42 -4.49
N ASN A 28 20.69 13.47 -4.99
CA ASN A 28 21.82 12.91 -4.26
C ASN A 28 22.91 13.94 -3.88
N LYS A 29 23.00 15.05 -4.62
CA LYS A 29 23.92 16.17 -4.31
C LYS A 29 23.34 17.15 -3.29
N LEU A 30 22.01 17.24 -3.23
CA LEU A 30 21.29 18.15 -2.34
C LEU A 30 20.98 17.52 -0.98
N PHE A 31 20.69 16.23 -0.95
CA PHE A 31 20.22 15.54 0.24
C PHE A 31 21.34 15.44 1.27
N LEU A 32 21.13 16.09 2.42
CA LEU A 32 22.00 15.94 3.57
C LEU A 32 21.74 14.58 4.24
N ARG A 33 22.76 13.72 4.24
CA ARG A 33 22.71 12.46 4.97
C ARG A 33 23.07 12.71 6.42
N THR A 34 22.23 12.23 7.31
CA THR A 34 22.40 12.32 8.76
C THR A 34 22.21 10.94 9.39
N ASP A 35 22.54 10.80 10.67
CA ASP A 35 22.46 9.53 11.40
C ASP A 35 21.00 9.02 11.52
N GLU A 36 20.01 9.91 11.36
CA GLU A 36 18.59 9.55 11.28
C GLU A 36 18.28 8.60 10.11
N LEU A 37 19.05 8.70 9.01
CA LEU A 37 18.89 7.81 7.86
C LEU A 37 19.14 6.35 8.26
N ASP A 38 20.22 6.09 8.98
CA ASP A 38 20.57 4.75 9.48
C ASP A 38 19.59 4.28 10.54
N ARG A 39 19.19 5.18 11.44
CA ARG A 39 18.19 4.89 12.47
C ARG A 39 16.86 4.46 11.87
N LEU A 40 16.44 5.08 10.76
CA LEU A 40 15.20 4.74 10.05
C LEU A 40 15.22 3.31 9.51
N LEU A 41 16.40 2.73 9.24
CA LEU A 41 16.55 1.37 8.71
C LEU A 41 16.50 0.30 9.81
N ALA A 42 16.60 0.68 11.08
CA ALA A 42 16.55 -0.25 12.20
C ALA A 42 15.28 -1.14 12.16
N PRO A 43 15.38 -2.45 12.45
CA PRO A 43 14.24 -3.38 12.39
C PRO A 43 13.10 -3.06 13.37
N SER A 44 13.36 -2.25 14.40
CA SER A 44 12.39 -1.85 15.42
C SER A 44 11.70 -0.52 15.14
N ILE A 45 11.98 0.12 13.99
CA ILE A 45 11.42 1.43 13.63
C ILE A 45 10.44 1.26 12.46
N TYR A 46 9.16 1.54 12.75
CA TYR A 46 8.03 1.39 11.81
C TYR A 46 7.35 2.72 11.45
N TYR A 47 7.58 3.78 12.23
CA TYR A 47 6.95 5.08 12.01
C TYR A 47 8.01 6.18 11.90
N LEU A 48 7.91 6.97 10.83
CA LEU A 48 8.69 8.20 10.64
C LEU A 48 7.76 9.39 10.89
N MET A 49 7.93 10.05 12.03
CA MET A 49 7.10 11.17 12.46
C MET A 49 7.93 12.45 12.61
N GLY A 50 7.29 13.58 12.40
CA GLY A 50 7.92 14.90 12.47
C GLY A 50 7.02 15.97 11.85
N GLU A 51 7.34 17.24 12.10
CA GLU A 51 6.57 18.37 11.59
C GLU A 51 6.56 18.45 10.06
N LYS A 52 5.64 19.25 9.50
CA LYS A 52 5.59 19.51 8.06
C LYS A 52 6.89 20.23 7.65
N GLY A 53 7.54 19.73 6.60
CA GLY A 53 8.85 20.26 6.16
C GLY A 53 10.07 19.59 6.81
N ALA A 54 9.90 18.72 7.81
CA ALA A 54 11.01 18.00 8.46
C ALA A 54 11.73 16.96 7.56
N GLY A 55 11.45 16.91 6.26
CA GLY A 55 12.15 16.03 5.32
C GLY A 55 11.71 14.55 5.31
N LYS A 56 10.59 14.18 5.94
CA LYS A 56 10.10 12.77 5.99
C LYS A 56 10.07 12.09 4.62
N THR A 57 9.40 12.70 3.65
CA THR A 57 9.35 12.21 2.26
C THR A 57 10.71 12.23 1.58
N ALA A 58 11.60 13.15 1.97
CA ALA A 58 12.97 13.21 1.42
C ALA A 58 13.79 11.98 1.84
N TYR A 59 13.70 11.53 3.09
CA TYR A 59 14.33 10.28 3.54
C TYR A 59 13.81 9.06 2.74
N ALA A 60 12.48 8.91 2.64
CA ALA A 60 11.87 7.80 1.91
C ALA A 60 12.27 7.78 0.43
N THR A 61 12.21 8.94 -0.25
CA THR A 61 12.63 9.06 -1.65
C THR A 61 14.12 8.81 -1.82
N TYR A 62 14.95 9.31 -0.90
CA TYR A 62 16.40 9.11 -0.96
C TYR A 62 16.76 7.63 -0.86
N LEU A 63 16.14 6.91 0.07
CA LEU A 63 16.32 5.48 0.26
C LEU A 63 15.77 4.65 -0.91
N GLU A 64 14.61 5.02 -1.48
CA GLU A 64 14.07 4.33 -2.66
C GLU A 64 14.99 4.48 -3.88
N ASN A 65 15.57 5.67 -4.04
CA ASN A 65 16.43 6.00 -5.15
C ASN A 65 17.76 5.24 -5.08
N ASN A 66 18.29 4.96 -3.89
CA ASN A 66 19.65 4.47 -3.72
C ASN A 66 19.69 3.05 -3.15
N LYS A 67 20.63 2.22 -3.62
CA LYS A 67 20.96 0.97 -2.94
C LYS A 67 21.76 1.34 -1.69
N TYR A 68 21.14 1.22 -0.52
CA TYR A 68 21.74 1.65 0.74
C TYR A 68 21.74 0.50 1.74
N ASP A 69 22.93 0.07 2.17
CA ASP A 69 23.14 -0.98 3.18
C ASP A 69 22.29 -2.26 2.97
N LYS A 70 22.27 -2.79 1.74
CA LYS A 70 21.45 -3.95 1.35
C LYS A 70 19.94 -3.79 1.58
N ASN A 71 19.44 -2.56 1.68
CA ASN A 71 18.01 -2.27 1.75
C ASN A 71 17.48 -1.91 0.35
N TYR A 72 16.39 -2.56 -0.01
CA TYR A 72 15.56 -2.24 -1.15
C TYR A 72 14.31 -1.53 -0.67
N CYS A 73 14.29 -0.23 -0.90
CA CYS A 73 13.21 0.62 -0.46
C CYS A 73 12.26 0.95 -1.62
N LYS A 74 10.97 1.09 -1.30
CA LYS A 74 9.95 1.61 -2.20
C LYS A 74 9.02 2.52 -1.42
N THR A 75 8.70 3.67 -1.98
CA THR A 75 7.67 4.56 -1.42
C THR A 75 6.38 4.40 -2.20
N ILE A 76 5.29 4.23 -1.47
CA ILE A 76 3.92 4.19 -1.98
C ILE A 76 3.22 5.42 -1.43
N THR A 77 2.79 6.29 -2.34
CA THR A 77 2.07 7.50 -1.99
C THR A 77 0.57 7.21 -2.07
N LEU A 78 -0.15 7.40 -0.96
CA LEU A 78 -1.59 7.26 -0.93
C LEU A 78 -2.26 8.40 -1.68
N THR A 79 -3.24 8.06 -2.52
CA THR A 79 -4.00 9.01 -3.33
C THR A 79 -5.41 9.20 -2.78
N ASP A 80 -6.02 10.33 -3.12
CA ASP A 80 -7.43 10.64 -2.83
C ASP A 80 -8.38 9.51 -3.27
N THR A 81 -8.15 8.96 -4.46
CA THR A 81 -8.93 7.86 -5.02
C THR A 81 -8.86 6.60 -4.15
N GLN A 82 -7.68 6.27 -3.63
CA GLN A 82 -7.51 5.11 -2.75
C GLN A 82 -8.27 5.29 -1.44
N TYR A 83 -8.15 6.45 -0.79
CA TYR A 83 -8.92 6.77 0.43
C TYR A 83 -10.43 6.71 0.20
N LYS A 84 -10.92 7.31 -0.88
CA LYS A 84 -12.35 7.31 -1.22
C LYS A 84 -12.88 5.89 -1.43
N ARG A 85 -12.11 5.01 -2.07
CA ARG A 85 -12.47 3.59 -2.24
C ARG A 85 -12.59 2.87 -0.89
N PHE A 86 -11.66 3.07 0.04
CA PHE A 86 -11.75 2.45 1.39
C PHE A 86 -12.97 2.89 2.17
N ILE A 87 -13.30 4.18 2.10
CA ILE A 87 -14.41 4.74 2.86
C ILE A 87 -15.75 4.36 2.24
N ALA A 88 -15.83 4.28 0.90
CA ALA A 88 -16.99 3.75 0.21
C ALA A 88 -17.28 2.29 0.62
N LEU A 89 -16.25 1.45 0.76
CA LEU A 89 -16.44 0.08 1.24
C LEU A 89 -17.03 0.03 2.66
N LYS A 90 -16.63 0.93 3.56
CA LYS A 90 -17.19 1.04 4.94
C LYS A 90 -18.61 1.59 4.96
N LYS A 91 -18.88 2.71 4.29
CA LYS A 91 -20.17 3.43 4.34
C LYS A 91 -21.36 2.58 3.89
N ASN A 92 -21.13 1.61 3.02
CA ASN A 92 -22.16 0.73 2.51
C ASN A 92 -22.52 -0.43 3.47
N GLY A 93 -22.14 -0.35 4.74
CA GLY A 93 -22.46 -1.35 5.76
C GLY A 93 -21.71 -2.67 5.63
N LYS A 94 -20.71 -2.73 4.74
CA LYS A 94 -19.97 -3.96 4.39
C LYS A 94 -18.79 -4.21 5.34
N LEU A 95 -18.41 -3.26 6.19
CA LEU A 95 -17.21 -3.33 7.01
C LEU A 95 -17.35 -2.59 8.35
N HIS A 96 -17.01 -3.25 9.45
CA HIS A 96 -16.83 -2.64 10.77
C HIS A 96 -15.46 -1.95 10.89
N TYR A 97 -15.26 -1.20 11.99
CA TYR A 97 -14.01 -0.49 12.25
C TYR A 97 -12.76 -1.40 12.23
N SER A 98 -12.87 -2.61 12.80
CA SER A 98 -11.83 -3.66 12.78
C SER A 98 -11.41 -4.08 11.37
N ASP A 99 -12.27 -3.84 10.38
CA ASP A 99 -12.05 -4.32 9.03
C ASP A 99 -11.11 -3.41 8.24
N TYR A 100 -10.86 -2.17 8.69
CA TYR A 100 -9.84 -1.33 8.09
C TYR A 100 -8.45 -1.94 8.23
N ALA A 101 -8.12 -2.49 9.41
CA ALA A 101 -6.85 -3.17 9.60
C ALA A 101 -6.74 -4.37 8.66
N ASN A 102 -7.80 -5.18 8.52
CA ASN A 102 -7.82 -6.34 7.63
C ASN A 102 -7.57 -5.96 6.16
N ILE A 103 -8.25 -4.92 5.67
CA ILE A 103 -8.04 -4.41 4.31
C ILE A 103 -6.62 -3.91 4.13
N TRP A 104 -6.13 -3.09 5.07
CA TRP A 104 -4.78 -2.55 5.00
C TRP A 104 -3.73 -3.65 5.03
N ARG A 105 -3.89 -4.70 5.84
CA ARG A 105 -2.95 -5.83 5.85
C ARG A 105 -2.85 -6.49 4.48
N SER A 106 -3.98 -6.79 3.85
CA SER A 106 -4.02 -7.37 2.49
C SER A 106 -3.30 -6.48 1.47
N ILE A 107 -3.50 -5.16 1.53
CA ILE A 107 -2.86 -4.20 0.62
C ILE A 107 -1.38 -4.05 0.88
N LEU A 108 -0.98 -3.92 2.14
CA LEU A 108 0.42 -3.79 2.52
C LEU A 108 1.20 -5.05 2.13
N LEU A 109 0.60 -6.25 2.28
CA LEU A 109 1.20 -7.50 1.81
C LEU A 109 1.33 -7.55 0.29
N SER A 110 0.32 -7.11 -0.46
CA SER A 110 0.36 -7.04 -1.92
C SER A 110 1.43 -6.05 -2.40
N ALA A 111 1.43 -4.84 -1.84
CA ALA A 111 2.46 -3.83 -2.06
C ALA A 111 3.87 -4.34 -1.78
N THR A 112 4.06 -5.01 -0.65
CA THR A 112 5.34 -5.60 -0.25
C THR A 112 5.76 -6.71 -1.20
N SER A 113 4.83 -7.58 -1.59
CA SER A 113 5.08 -8.65 -2.57
C SER A 113 5.55 -8.08 -3.91
N GLN A 114 4.92 -7.00 -4.38
CA GLN A 114 5.30 -6.31 -5.61
C GLN A 114 6.73 -5.75 -5.48
N VAL A 115 7.07 -5.15 -4.34
CA VAL A 115 8.43 -4.64 -4.06
C VAL A 115 9.46 -5.75 -4.02
N ILE A 116 9.15 -6.88 -3.38
CA ILE A 116 10.02 -8.06 -3.34
C ILE A 116 10.30 -8.54 -4.76
N ILE A 117 9.27 -8.66 -5.59
CA ILE A 117 9.40 -9.09 -6.98
C ILE A 117 10.22 -8.09 -7.78
N ASP A 118 9.85 -6.80 -7.78
CA ASP A 118 10.48 -5.80 -8.64
C ASP A 118 11.94 -5.51 -8.27
N LYS A 119 12.28 -5.52 -6.98
CA LYS A 119 13.63 -5.19 -6.51
C LYS A 119 14.54 -6.41 -6.40
N SER A 120 13.98 -7.62 -6.27
CA SER A 120 14.78 -8.86 -6.23
C SER A 120 15.00 -9.47 -7.61
N ARG A 121 14.18 -9.14 -8.62
CA ARG A 121 14.31 -9.62 -10.01
C ARG A 121 15.66 -9.22 -10.64
N GLY A 122 16.70 -10.00 -10.35
CA GLY A 122 17.90 -10.13 -11.18
C GLY A 122 17.73 -11.25 -12.20
N ILE A 123 18.50 -11.21 -13.29
CA ILE A 123 18.45 -12.16 -14.42
C ILE A 123 18.54 -13.63 -13.95
N PHE A 124 19.37 -13.91 -12.94
CA PHE A 124 19.54 -15.27 -12.38
C PHE A 124 18.36 -15.77 -11.53
N GLN A 125 17.52 -14.87 -11.00
CA GLN A 125 16.42 -15.26 -10.11
C GLN A 125 15.14 -15.61 -10.88
N LEU A 126 15.00 -15.11 -12.12
CA LEU A 126 13.96 -15.50 -13.07
C LEU A 126 13.97 -17.00 -13.41
N LEU A 127 15.15 -17.61 -13.42
CA LEU A 127 15.31 -19.04 -13.74
C LEU A 127 15.02 -19.96 -12.55
N SER A 128 15.07 -19.44 -11.32
CA SER A 128 14.97 -20.25 -10.11
C SER A 128 13.54 -20.62 -9.70
N GLY A 129 12.52 -19.99 -10.29
CA GLY A 129 11.12 -20.14 -9.87
C GLY A 129 10.82 -19.65 -8.45
N LYS A 130 11.82 -19.07 -7.75
CA LYS A 130 11.76 -18.72 -6.33
C LYS A 130 10.60 -17.81 -5.94
N PHE A 131 10.19 -16.91 -6.85
CA PHE A 131 9.10 -15.95 -6.58
C PHE A 131 7.77 -16.39 -7.20
N LYS A 132 7.68 -17.58 -7.79
CA LYS A 132 6.48 -18.03 -8.51
C LYS A 132 5.25 -18.05 -7.62
N GLU A 133 5.39 -18.52 -6.37
CA GLU A 133 4.29 -18.54 -5.39
C GLU A 133 3.80 -17.12 -5.08
N VAL A 134 4.72 -16.16 -4.87
CA VAL A 134 4.36 -14.76 -4.62
C VAL A 134 3.74 -14.11 -5.86
N GLU A 135 4.23 -14.42 -7.06
CA GLU A 135 3.66 -13.94 -8.32
C GLU A 135 2.25 -14.49 -8.56
N GLU A 136 2.01 -15.76 -8.23
CA GLU A 136 0.69 -16.39 -8.33
C GLU A 136 -0.29 -15.81 -7.32
N ALA A 137 0.15 -15.64 -6.06
CA ALA A 137 -0.64 -15.00 -5.00
C ALA A 137 -0.99 -13.55 -5.37
N LEU A 138 -0.03 -12.78 -5.90
CA LEU A 138 -0.27 -11.43 -6.42
C LEU A 138 -1.20 -11.42 -7.62
N ARG A 139 -1.07 -12.37 -8.55
CA ARG A 139 -1.95 -12.46 -9.71
C ARG A 139 -3.38 -12.77 -9.28
N LYS A 140 -3.57 -13.64 -8.30
CA LYS A 140 -4.87 -13.93 -7.68
C LYS A 140 -5.42 -12.67 -7.01
N TRP A 141 -4.62 -12.01 -6.18
CA TRP A 141 -4.99 -10.75 -5.53
C TRP A 141 -5.36 -9.67 -6.54
N ASN A 142 -4.56 -9.45 -7.60
CA ASN A 142 -4.82 -8.44 -8.63
C ASN A 142 -6.06 -8.77 -9.45
N LYS A 143 -6.25 -10.02 -9.88
CA LYS A 143 -7.48 -10.44 -10.59
C LYS A 143 -8.71 -10.22 -9.72
N SER A 144 -8.59 -10.43 -8.42
CA SER A 144 -9.71 -10.31 -7.50
C SER A 144 -9.91 -8.90 -6.91
N SER A 145 -8.87 -8.07 -6.85
CA SER A 145 -8.94 -6.65 -6.49
C SER A 145 -9.33 -5.77 -7.69
N LEU A 146 -9.16 -6.31 -8.91
CA LEU A 146 -9.72 -5.83 -10.17
C LEU A 146 -10.97 -6.63 -10.58
N ASN A 147 -11.54 -7.47 -9.69
CA ASN A 147 -12.64 -8.32 -10.10
C ASN A 147 -13.83 -7.41 -10.45
N PRO A 148 -14.44 -7.58 -11.63
CA PRO A 148 -15.73 -6.99 -11.95
C PRO A 148 -16.83 -7.35 -10.94
N GLU A 149 -16.60 -8.20 -9.94
CA GLU A 149 -17.52 -8.40 -8.80
C GLU A 149 -17.39 -7.32 -7.72
N ILE A 150 -16.20 -6.76 -7.48
CA ILE A 150 -16.02 -5.59 -6.61
C ILE A 150 -16.52 -4.35 -7.36
N ASP A 151 -16.20 -4.23 -8.65
CA ASP A 151 -16.77 -3.18 -9.50
C ASP A 151 -18.28 -3.39 -9.73
N SER A 152 -18.81 -4.60 -9.89
CA SER A 152 -20.26 -4.88 -9.99
C SER A 152 -20.97 -4.66 -8.66
N ALA A 153 -20.34 -4.96 -7.52
CA ALA A 153 -20.83 -4.57 -6.21
C ALA A 153 -20.79 -3.05 -5.98
N LEU A 154 -19.94 -2.32 -6.70
CA LEU A 154 -19.85 -0.85 -6.75
C LEU A 154 -20.73 -0.22 -7.87
N GLU A 155 -21.06 -0.94 -8.94
CA GLU A 155 -21.99 -0.55 -10.00
C GLU A 155 -23.44 -0.81 -9.61
N SER A 156 -23.70 -1.89 -8.85
CA SER A 156 -24.98 -2.13 -8.16
C SER A 156 -25.27 -1.06 -7.09
N LEU A 157 -24.25 -0.26 -6.72
CA LEU A 157 -24.39 0.93 -5.87
C LEU A 157 -24.69 2.20 -6.69
N LYS A 158 -24.33 2.26 -7.99
CA LYS A 158 -24.73 3.38 -8.88
C LYS A 158 -26.25 3.40 -9.08
N SER A 159 -26.91 2.25 -9.04
CA SER A 159 -28.37 2.13 -9.19
C SER A 159 -29.19 2.49 -7.95
N LEU A 160 -28.56 2.96 -6.85
CA LEU A 160 -29.25 3.32 -5.60
C LEU A 160 -29.12 4.80 -5.21
N THR A 161 -28.49 5.64 -6.04
CA THR A 161 -28.36 7.09 -5.79
C THR A 161 -28.71 7.96 -7.00
N ALA A 162 -29.58 7.48 -7.90
CA ALA A 162 -30.10 8.26 -9.00
C ALA A 162 -31.63 8.36 -8.89
N ASP A 163 -32.12 9.27 -8.06
CA ASP A 163 -33.43 9.86 -8.33
C ASP A 163 -33.25 10.90 -9.44
N GLY A 164 -33.76 10.56 -10.61
CA GLY A 164 -33.72 11.38 -11.81
C GLY A 164 -33.99 10.55 -13.07
N GLU A 165 -35.25 10.18 -13.26
CA GLU A 165 -35.93 9.75 -14.49
C GLU A 165 -35.09 9.08 -15.60
N LEU A 166 -35.28 7.76 -15.79
CA LEU A 166 -35.76 7.11 -17.03
C LEU A 166 -35.59 5.60 -16.91
N GLY A 167 -36.66 4.86 -17.23
CA GLY A 167 -36.96 3.55 -16.65
C GLY A 167 -36.21 2.32 -17.16
N VAL A 168 -36.29 1.26 -16.37
CA VAL A 168 -36.14 -0.15 -16.76
C VAL A 168 -37.06 -1.00 -15.86
N GLU A 169 -37.66 -2.03 -16.46
CA GLU A 169 -38.75 -2.91 -16.01
C GLU A 169 -38.69 -3.49 -14.58
N PRO A 170 -39.84 -3.87 -13.99
CA PRO A 170 -39.94 -4.31 -12.60
C PRO A 170 -39.32 -5.71 -12.38
N LEU A 171 -38.23 -5.77 -11.61
CA LEU A 171 -37.72 -7.00 -11.03
C LEU A 171 -38.77 -7.58 -10.05
N LYS A 172 -39.08 -8.87 -10.21
CA LYS A 172 -39.96 -9.61 -9.29
C LYS A 172 -39.38 -9.60 -7.87
N VAL A 173 -40.11 -8.96 -6.97
CA VAL A 173 -39.86 -8.97 -5.52
C VAL A 173 -40.12 -10.38 -4.99
N SER A 174 -39.08 -11.08 -4.55
CA SER A 174 -39.23 -12.22 -3.65
C SER A 174 -39.18 -11.72 -2.20
N THR A 175 -40.09 -12.26 -1.38
CA THR A 175 -40.46 -11.75 -0.05
C THR A 175 -39.43 -12.08 1.05
N SER A 176 -38.14 -11.91 0.79
CA SER A 176 -37.05 -12.27 1.73
C SER A 176 -35.81 -11.37 1.65
N GLY A 177 -35.98 -10.06 1.48
CA GLY A 177 -34.91 -9.08 1.22
C GLY A 177 -33.83 -8.86 2.29
N LYS A 178 -33.73 -9.70 3.33
CA LYS A 178 -32.66 -9.65 4.35
C LYS A 178 -31.60 -10.74 4.24
N LEU A 179 -31.83 -11.82 3.48
CA LEU A 179 -30.90 -12.96 3.42
C LEU A 179 -29.79 -12.87 2.34
N GLU A 180 -29.97 -12.10 1.26
CA GLU A 180 -29.02 -12.03 0.14
C GLU A 180 -27.86 -11.03 0.31
N TRP A 181 -27.94 -10.11 1.29
CA TRP A 181 -26.97 -9.02 1.42
C TRP A 181 -25.88 -9.26 2.46
N THR A 182 -26.19 -10.03 3.50
CA THR A 182 -25.22 -10.49 4.50
C THR A 182 -24.21 -11.46 3.90
N SER A 183 -24.61 -12.30 2.94
CA SER A 183 -23.72 -13.25 2.25
C SER A 183 -22.59 -12.54 1.48
N LYS A 184 -22.92 -11.52 0.67
CA LYS A 184 -21.93 -10.78 -0.14
C LYS A 184 -20.87 -10.04 0.69
N THR A 185 -21.24 -9.59 1.89
CA THR A 185 -20.30 -8.93 2.80
C THR A 185 -19.31 -9.92 3.40
N GLU A 186 -19.80 -11.07 3.83
CA GLU A 186 -18.96 -12.16 4.33
C GLU A 186 -18.07 -12.71 3.22
N GLU A 187 -18.54 -12.80 1.98
CA GLU A 187 -17.73 -13.16 0.81
C GLU A 187 -16.54 -12.20 0.61
N ILE A 188 -16.74 -10.89 0.71
CA ILE A 188 -15.64 -9.90 0.59
C ILE A 188 -14.62 -10.07 1.71
N LYS A 189 -15.07 -10.26 2.96
CA LYS A 189 -14.18 -10.47 4.11
C LYS A 189 -13.40 -11.78 3.98
N HIS A 190 -14.09 -12.87 3.65
CA HIS A 190 -13.49 -14.17 3.38
C HIS A 190 -12.43 -14.06 2.30
N HIS A 191 -12.74 -13.34 1.22
CA HIS A 191 -11.82 -13.16 0.12
C HIS A 191 -10.57 -12.35 0.50
N LEU A 192 -10.73 -11.25 1.25
CA LEU A 192 -9.60 -10.46 1.76
C LEU A 192 -8.72 -11.28 2.70
N LEU A 193 -9.32 -12.09 3.57
CA LEU A 193 -8.62 -12.98 4.50
C LEU A 193 -7.90 -14.13 3.79
N GLU A 194 -8.54 -14.73 2.79
CA GLU A 194 -7.94 -15.78 1.96
C GLU A 194 -6.71 -15.24 1.22
N ASN A 195 -6.84 -14.05 0.63
CA ASN A 195 -5.73 -13.38 -0.02
C ASN A 195 -4.61 -13.00 0.95
N GLU A 196 -4.95 -12.49 2.14
CA GLU A 196 -3.98 -12.22 3.21
C GLU A 196 -3.20 -13.49 3.55
N THR A 197 -3.90 -14.62 3.71
CA THR A 197 -3.32 -15.93 4.02
C THR A 197 -2.37 -16.39 2.90
N ASN A 198 -2.84 -16.37 1.65
CA ASN A 198 -2.06 -16.79 0.48
C ASN A 198 -0.78 -15.95 0.33
N LEU A 199 -0.86 -14.63 0.53
CA LEU A 199 0.30 -13.75 0.47
C LEU A 199 1.26 -14.00 1.64
N LYS A 200 0.75 -14.23 2.85
CA LYS A 200 1.58 -14.57 4.02
C LYS A 200 2.33 -15.87 3.84
N GLU A 201 1.67 -16.92 3.35
CA GLU A 201 2.31 -18.20 3.07
C GLU A 201 3.41 -18.07 2.01
N ALA A 202 3.10 -17.40 0.89
CA ALA A 202 4.05 -17.21 -0.21
C ALA A 202 5.24 -16.32 0.17
N ILE A 203 5.03 -15.28 0.99
CA ILE A 203 6.14 -14.45 1.50
C ILE A 203 6.95 -15.21 2.55
N GLY A 204 6.28 -15.94 3.43
CA GLY A 204 6.91 -16.67 4.53
C GLY A 204 7.82 -17.82 4.06
N SER A 205 7.59 -18.37 2.86
CA SER A 205 8.45 -19.38 2.24
C SER A 205 9.75 -18.80 1.65
N LEU A 206 9.88 -17.48 1.52
CA LEU A 206 11.04 -16.84 0.92
C LEU A 206 12.20 -16.66 1.89
N SER A 207 13.41 -17.08 1.46
CA SER A 207 14.67 -16.64 2.07
C SER A 207 15.27 -15.48 1.27
N LEU A 208 15.25 -14.28 1.81
CA LEU A 208 15.74 -13.06 1.15
C LEU A 208 17.20 -12.76 1.55
N SER A 209 17.95 -12.14 0.64
CA SER A 209 19.35 -11.74 0.88
C SER A 209 19.53 -10.25 1.18
N HIS A 210 18.49 -9.45 0.90
CA HIS A 210 18.43 -8.01 1.07
C HIS A 210 17.19 -7.67 1.87
N ASN A 211 17.22 -6.58 2.61
CA ASN A 211 16.04 -6.08 3.30
C ASN A 211 15.10 -5.43 2.28
N HIS A 212 13.79 -5.51 2.52
CA HIS A 212 12.76 -4.85 1.72
C HIS A 212 11.94 -3.95 2.61
N ILE A 213 11.93 -2.65 2.31
CA ILE A 213 11.29 -1.64 3.14
C ILE A 213 10.24 -0.91 2.31
N VAL A 214 8.99 -0.89 2.79
CA VAL A 214 7.90 -0.17 2.14
C VAL A 214 7.53 1.07 2.94
N PHE A 215 7.79 2.24 2.37
CA PHE A 215 7.34 3.52 2.94
C PHE A 215 5.94 3.85 2.46
N ILE A 216 5.04 4.16 3.39
CA ILE A 216 3.71 4.70 3.06
C ILE A 216 3.74 6.21 3.32
N ASP A 217 3.48 6.99 2.27
CA ASP A 217 3.51 8.45 2.29
C ASP A 217 2.16 9.04 1.85
N GLY A 218 1.95 10.33 2.09
CA GLY A 218 0.70 11.02 1.77
C GLY A 218 -0.45 10.69 2.72
N ILE A 219 -0.13 10.18 3.92
CA ILE A 219 -1.14 9.86 4.93
C ILE A 219 -1.87 11.10 5.44
N ASP A 220 -1.25 12.29 5.36
CA ASP A 220 -1.75 13.58 5.85
C ASP A 220 -2.76 14.24 4.91
N PHE A 221 -2.99 13.66 3.74
CA PHE A 221 -3.98 14.16 2.77
C PHE A 221 -5.37 13.61 3.07
N ARG A 222 -6.25 14.44 3.64
CA ARG A 222 -7.66 14.11 3.85
C ARG A 222 -8.50 14.51 2.62
N PRO A 223 -9.20 13.56 1.95
CA PRO A 223 -10.20 13.89 0.94
C PRO A 223 -11.27 14.86 1.46
N SER A 224 -11.66 15.86 0.67
CA SER A 224 -12.67 16.84 1.06
C SER A 224 -14.04 16.24 1.34
N SER A 225 -14.39 15.16 0.65
CA SER A 225 -15.67 14.44 0.79
C SER A 225 -15.73 13.48 1.99
N VAL A 226 -14.66 13.41 2.78
CA VAL A 226 -14.50 12.45 3.89
C VAL A 226 -14.50 13.20 5.22
N SER A 227 -15.33 12.74 6.16
CA SER A 227 -15.35 13.33 7.49
C SER A 227 -14.03 13.07 8.23
N TYR A 228 -13.64 13.99 9.11
CA TYR A 228 -12.41 13.83 9.91
C TYR A 228 -12.40 12.52 10.70
N ARG A 229 -13.54 12.12 11.28
CA ARG A 229 -13.66 10.89 12.05
C ARG A 229 -13.40 9.65 11.20
N GLU A 230 -13.99 9.57 10.01
CA GLU A 230 -13.80 8.43 9.10
C GLU A 230 -12.38 8.33 8.59
N TYR A 231 -11.78 9.49 8.27
CA TYR A 231 -10.38 9.57 7.92
C TYR A 231 -9.50 9.06 9.06
N MET A 232 -9.69 9.54 10.30
CA MET A 232 -8.91 9.10 11.45
C MET A 232 -9.06 7.61 11.74
N ASP A 233 -10.26 7.04 11.56
CA ASP A 233 -10.47 5.60 11.71
C ASP A 233 -9.70 4.80 10.65
N CYS A 234 -9.67 5.27 9.41
CA CYS A 234 -8.92 4.65 8.32
C CYS A 234 -7.40 4.71 8.57
N ILE A 235 -6.89 5.85 9.03
CA ILE A 235 -5.46 6.01 9.41
C ILE A 235 -5.10 5.11 10.60
N ARG A 236 -5.99 5.01 11.61
CA ARG A 236 -5.75 4.12 12.76
C ARG A 236 -5.68 2.66 12.31
N GLY A 237 -6.55 2.24 11.40
CA GLY A 237 -6.49 0.90 10.80
C GLY A 237 -5.20 0.65 10.01
N LEU A 238 -4.68 1.65 9.29
CA LEU A 238 -3.37 1.55 8.61
C LEU A 238 -2.24 1.36 9.63
N GLY A 239 -2.23 2.17 10.70
CA GLY A 239 -1.24 2.07 11.76
C GLY A 239 -1.26 0.69 12.44
N GLU A 240 -2.44 0.18 12.77
CA GLU A 240 -2.63 -1.14 13.37
C GLU A 240 -2.17 -2.27 12.43
N ALA A 241 -2.56 -2.22 11.15
CA ALA A 241 -2.15 -3.20 10.16
C ALA A 241 -0.63 -3.24 9.97
N ALA A 242 0.00 -2.05 9.87
CA ALA A 242 1.46 -1.94 9.72
C ALA A 242 2.19 -2.50 10.95
N TRP A 243 1.67 -2.22 12.15
CA TRP A 243 2.22 -2.77 13.39
C TRP A 243 2.08 -4.30 13.43
N GLN A 244 0.87 -4.84 13.25
CA GLN A 244 0.60 -6.28 13.26
C GLN A 244 1.48 -7.04 12.25
N LEU A 245 1.57 -6.56 11.01
CA LEU A 245 2.42 -7.19 10.00
C LEU A 245 3.89 -7.20 10.41
N ASN A 246 4.40 -6.08 10.93
CA ASN A 246 5.79 -5.98 11.34
C ASN A 246 6.11 -6.86 12.56
N THR A 247 5.27 -6.85 13.59
CA THR A 247 5.55 -7.53 14.86
C THR A 247 5.17 -9.00 14.86
N GLU A 248 4.06 -9.37 14.22
CA GLU A 248 3.48 -10.71 14.31
C GLU A 248 3.83 -11.59 13.10
N PHE A 249 4.03 -10.99 11.92
CA PHE A 249 4.28 -11.76 10.70
C PHE A 249 5.73 -11.62 10.19
N PHE A 250 6.15 -10.44 9.73
CA PHE A 250 7.45 -10.25 9.10
C PHE A 250 8.63 -10.59 10.03
N ASN A 251 8.52 -10.26 11.31
CA ASN A 251 9.53 -10.62 12.30
C ASN A 251 9.60 -12.15 12.56
N GLY A 252 8.54 -12.89 12.27
CA GLY A 252 8.44 -14.34 12.45
C GLY A 252 9.01 -15.17 11.29
N ILE A 253 9.34 -14.55 10.15
CA ILE A 253 9.88 -15.25 8.97
C ILE A 253 11.30 -15.75 9.31
N ARG A 254 11.47 -17.08 9.33
CA ARG A 254 12.72 -17.75 9.68
C ARG A 254 13.68 -17.85 8.49
N ASP A 255 14.96 -18.02 8.79
CA ASP A 255 16.01 -18.39 7.83
C ASP A 255 16.20 -17.43 6.63
N SER A 256 15.73 -16.19 6.76
CA SER A 256 15.98 -15.10 5.81
C SER A 256 17.08 -14.18 6.33
N LYS A 257 18.11 -13.91 5.51
CA LYS A 257 19.19 -12.95 5.86
C LYS A 257 18.69 -11.52 5.77
N GLY A 258 17.81 -11.25 4.81
CA GLY A 258 17.11 -9.99 4.62
C GLY A 258 15.80 -9.96 5.40
N ARG A 259 15.39 -8.77 5.85
CA ARG A 259 14.14 -8.53 6.59
C ARG A 259 13.16 -7.71 5.78
N ILE A 260 11.87 -7.90 6.05
CA ILE A 260 10.78 -7.13 5.46
C ILE A 260 10.25 -6.17 6.53
N LYS A 261 9.95 -4.93 6.16
CA LYS A 261 9.21 -4.00 7.01
C LYS A 261 8.40 -2.95 6.26
#